data_AF-A0A653CLW6-F1
#
_entry.id   AF-A0A653CLW6-F1
#
_cell.length_a   1.000
_cell.length_b   1.000
_cell.length_c   1.000
_cell.angle_alpha   90.00
_cell.angle_beta   90.00
_cell.angle_gamma   90.00
#
_symmetry.space_group_name_H-M   'P 1'
#
loop_
_entity.id
_entity.type
_entity.pdbx_description
1 polymer ?
#
loop_
_entity_poly.entity_id
_entity_poly.type
_entity_poly.pdbx_seq_one_letter_code
_entity_poly.pdbx_strand_id
1 'polypeptide(L)'
;MNFIELDNFKYTLKAGSNVIEKSSSDSYWFIPDKTSMRDMIRKLTDALQGTAVDIDAFEAFYGFPNRLVLPIGRPEGFTFQLLVCLNPYKTPTVQTTQQPTTYYFGRVGTGMNYVDNYAFGFPLDRIMEDDALNVPNCMFKDVTIYHKEDINSSASGDNAV
;
A
#
# COMPACT_ATOMS: atom_id res chain seq x y z
N MET A 1 5.57 17.83 -9.30
CA MET A 1 5.32 17.06 -8.07
C MET A 1 5.60 15.60 -8.41
N ASN A 2 6.60 14.96 -7.78
CA ASN A 2 7.15 13.66 -8.20
C ASN A 2 7.17 12.64 -7.03
N PHE A 3 6.07 12.54 -6.27
CA PHE A 3 5.92 11.60 -5.14
C PHE A 3 4.71 10.70 -5.35
N ILE A 4 4.77 9.48 -4.80
CA ILE A 4 3.68 8.50 -4.80
C ILE A 4 3.40 8.16 -3.34
N GLU A 5 2.11 8.14 -2.96
CA GLU A 5 1.68 7.75 -1.62
C GLU A 5 1.88 6.24 -1.43
N LEU A 6 2.64 5.87 -0.39
CA LEU A 6 2.87 4.46 -0.03
C LEU A 6 1.86 3.96 1.00
N ASP A 7 1.53 4.75 2.02
CA ASP A 7 0.54 4.35 3.02
C ASP A 7 0.03 5.57 3.80
N ASN A 8 -1.18 5.44 4.35
CA ASN A 8 -1.75 6.40 5.29
C ASN A 8 -2.53 5.64 6.37
N PHE A 9 -2.21 5.89 7.64
CA PHE A 9 -2.84 5.19 8.75
C PHE A 9 -2.91 6.03 10.02
N LYS A 10 -3.88 5.67 10.87
CA LYS A 10 -4.03 6.23 12.21
C LYS A 10 -3.13 5.49 13.19
N TYR A 11 -2.40 6.23 14.02
CA TYR A 11 -1.60 5.69 15.12
C TYR A 11 -1.83 6.49 16.41
N THR A 12 -1.92 5.79 17.55
CA THR A 12 -2.06 6.43 18.87
C THR A 12 -0.70 6.53 19.54
N LEU A 13 -0.18 7.75 19.66
CA LEU A 13 1.11 8.03 20.31
C LEU A 13 0.96 8.07 21.84
N LYS A 14 1.95 7.53 22.54
CA LYS A 14 2.12 7.72 23.99
C LYS A 14 3.00 8.95 24.26
N ALA A 15 2.88 9.54 25.43
CA ALA A 15 3.79 10.62 25.83
C ALA A 15 5.24 10.09 25.88
N GLY A 16 6.18 10.84 25.28
CA GLY A 16 7.59 10.47 25.19
C GLY A 16 7.97 9.80 23.86
N SER A 17 8.97 8.92 23.91
CA SER A 17 9.51 8.26 22.71
C SER A 17 8.61 7.11 22.25
N ASN A 18 8.33 7.05 20.95
CA ASN A 18 7.54 6.01 20.32
C ASN A 18 8.35 5.38 19.18
N VAL A 19 8.24 4.06 19.00
CA VAL A 19 8.75 3.35 17.83
C VAL A 19 7.55 2.83 17.07
N ILE A 20 7.43 3.21 15.80
CA ILE A 20 6.32 2.82 14.93
C ILE A 20 6.88 1.82 13.92
N GLU A 21 6.37 0.59 13.96
CA GLU A 21 6.68 -0.46 13.01
C GLU A 21 5.45 -0.72 12.15
N LYS A 22 5.65 -0.77 10.83
CA LYS A 22 4.59 -0.99 9.85
C LYS A 22 5.11 -1.88 8.74
N SER A 23 4.45 -3.02 8.53
CA SER A 23 4.77 -3.90 7.41
C SER A 23 4.15 -3.36 6.13
N SER A 24 4.82 -3.57 4.99
CA SER A 24 4.27 -3.26 3.67
C SER A 24 3.01 -4.09 3.36
N SER A 25 2.84 -5.25 3.99
CA SER A 25 1.65 -6.09 3.88
C SER A 25 0.41 -5.52 4.54
N ASP A 26 0.58 -4.56 5.46
CA ASP A 26 -0.51 -4.06 6.30
C ASP A 26 -1.16 -2.80 5.71
N SER A 27 -0.72 -2.35 4.53
CA SER A 27 -1.35 -1.22 3.85
C SER A 27 -2.75 -1.63 3.40
N TYR A 28 -3.73 -0.78 3.67
CA TYR A 28 -5.11 -1.02 3.22
C TYR A 28 -5.29 -0.82 1.71
N TRP A 29 -4.34 -0.14 1.05
CA TRP A 29 -4.43 0.22 -0.36
C TRP A 29 -3.82 -0.83 -1.29
N PHE A 30 -2.87 -1.60 -0.79
CA PHE A 30 -2.16 -2.60 -1.58
C PHE A 30 -2.84 -3.97 -1.47
N ILE A 31 -3.16 -4.57 -2.63
CA ILE A 31 -3.91 -5.82 -2.70
C ILE A 31 -3.10 -6.96 -3.34
N PRO A 32 -3.34 -8.21 -2.93
CA PRO A 32 -2.75 -9.37 -3.59
C PRO A 32 -3.26 -9.53 -5.03
N ASP A 33 -2.54 -10.35 -5.81
CA ASP A 33 -3.00 -10.75 -7.13
C ASP A 33 -4.35 -11.48 -7.04
N LYS A 34 -5.22 -11.25 -8.02
CA LYS A 34 -6.56 -11.85 -8.05
C LYS A 34 -6.46 -13.36 -8.28
N THR A 35 -7.34 -14.12 -7.61
CA THR A 35 -7.52 -15.55 -7.90
C THR A 35 -7.84 -15.75 -9.38
N SER A 36 -7.14 -16.70 -10.02
CA SER A 36 -7.38 -17.05 -11.42
C SER A 36 -8.78 -17.64 -11.60
N MET A 37 -9.39 -17.44 -12.78
CA MET A 37 -10.72 -18.00 -13.08
C MET A 37 -10.77 -19.53 -12.89
N ARG A 38 -9.67 -20.21 -13.23
CA ARG A 38 -9.50 -21.65 -13.04
C ARG A 38 -9.53 -22.04 -11.56
N ASP A 39 -8.79 -21.33 -10.72
CA ASP A 39 -8.74 -21.61 -9.28
C ASP A 39 -10.05 -21.24 -8.59
N MET A 40 -10.73 -20.19 -9.06
CA MET A 40 -12.08 -19.83 -8.61
C MET A 40 -13.09 -20.96 -8.90
N ILE A 41 -13.07 -21.53 -10.12
CA ILE A 41 -13.95 -22.66 -10.49
C ILE A 41 -13.64 -23.89 -9.63
N ARG A 42 -12.35 -24.17 -9.36
CA ARG A 42 -11.95 -25.27 -8.48
C ARG A 42 -12.49 -25.05 -7.07
N LYS A 43 -12.23 -23.88 -6.47
CA LYS A 43 -12.77 -23.47 -5.17
C LYS A 43 -14.29 -23.64 -5.11
N LEU A 44 -15.03 -23.20 -6.14
CA LEU A 44 -16.48 -23.37 -6.20
C LEU A 44 -16.90 -24.84 -6.25
N THR A 45 -16.20 -25.66 -7.03
CA THR A 45 -16.48 -27.09 -7.17
C THR A 45 -16.23 -27.84 -5.87
N ASP A 46 -15.15 -27.52 -5.16
CA ASP A 46 -14.81 -28.10 -3.87
C ASP A 46 -15.83 -27.71 -2.79
N ALA A 47 -16.29 -26.45 -2.81
CA ALA A 47 -17.35 -25.96 -1.91
C ALA A 47 -18.68 -26.68 -2.14
N LEU A 48 -19.07 -26.93 -3.41
CA LEU A 48 -20.26 -27.70 -3.75
C LEU A 48 -20.20 -29.16 -3.26
N GLN A 49 -18.99 -29.71 -3.10
CA GLN A 49 -18.75 -31.05 -2.55
C GLN A 49 -18.71 -31.07 -1.01
N GLY A 50 -18.92 -29.93 -0.35
CA GLY A 50 -18.93 -29.81 1.11
C GLY A 50 -17.56 -29.52 1.73
N THR A 51 -16.55 -29.20 0.94
CA THR A 51 -15.24 -28.77 1.46
C THR A 51 -15.31 -27.31 1.91
N ALA A 52 -14.75 -26.99 3.07
CA ALA A 52 -14.62 -25.60 3.50
C ALA A 52 -13.62 -24.88 2.60
N VAL A 53 -14.05 -23.76 2.01
CA VAL A 53 -13.22 -22.95 1.11
C VAL A 53 -13.06 -21.57 1.72
N ASP A 54 -11.81 -21.16 1.85
CA ASP A 54 -11.48 -19.81 2.28
C ASP A 54 -11.56 -18.86 1.08
N ILE A 55 -12.35 -17.80 1.23
CA ILE A 55 -12.46 -16.72 0.26
C ILE A 55 -11.82 -15.51 0.92
N ASP A 56 -10.66 -15.13 0.41
CA ASP A 56 -10.00 -13.92 0.86
C ASP A 56 -10.87 -12.71 0.52
N ALA A 57 -11.38 -12.05 1.54
CA ALA A 57 -12.19 -10.86 1.37
C ALA A 57 -11.44 -9.76 0.60
N PHE A 58 -10.10 -9.68 0.72
CA PHE A 58 -9.24 -8.73 0.02
C PHE A 58 -9.32 -8.87 -1.51
N GLU A 59 -9.67 -10.04 -2.03
CA GLU A 59 -9.88 -10.24 -3.48
C GLU A 59 -11.08 -9.45 -4.02
N ALA A 60 -12.06 -9.12 -3.19
CA ALA A 60 -13.21 -8.30 -3.59
C ALA A 60 -12.89 -6.78 -3.62
N PHE A 61 -11.73 -6.36 -3.12
CA PHE A 61 -11.39 -4.95 -2.99
C PHE A 61 -10.78 -4.35 -4.26
N TYR A 62 -11.01 -3.05 -4.42
CA TYR A 62 -10.25 -2.17 -5.29
C TYR A 62 -8.97 -1.77 -4.55
N GLY A 63 -7.84 -1.84 -5.22
CA GLY A 63 -6.56 -1.48 -4.63
C GLY A 63 -5.45 -1.56 -5.66
N PHE A 64 -4.29 -1.06 -5.29
CA PHE A 64 -3.11 -1.08 -6.14
C PHE A 64 -2.37 -2.42 -5.96
N PRO A 65 -1.91 -3.09 -7.02
CA PRO A 65 -1.28 -4.41 -6.88
C PRO A 65 -0.01 -4.37 -6.02
N ASN A 66 0.08 -5.25 -5.01
CA ASN A 66 1.24 -5.38 -4.11
C ASN A 66 2.59 -5.44 -4.85
N ARG A 67 2.60 -6.14 -5.99
CA ARG A 67 3.81 -6.36 -6.80
C ARG A 67 4.29 -5.13 -7.58
N LEU A 68 3.49 -4.06 -7.64
CA LEU A 68 3.81 -2.84 -8.39
C LEU A 68 4.06 -1.63 -7.47
N VAL A 69 3.99 -1.80 -6.15
CA VAL A 69 4.10 -0.73 -5.15
C VAL A 69 5.39 0.06 -5.29
N LEU A 70 6.48 -0.63 -5.59
CA LEU A 70 7.78 -0.02 -5.79
C LEU A 70 8.11 0.06 -7.28
N PRO A 71 8.73 1.16 -7.74
CA PRO A 71 9.27 1.22 -9.08
C PRO A 71 10.36 0.16 -9.26
N ILE A 72 10.58 -0.25 -10.51
CA ILE A 72 11.69 -1.13 -10.83
C ILE A 72 13.01 -0.45 -10.45
N GLY A 73 13.76 -1.07 -9.55
CA GLY A 73 15.08 -0.61 -9.16
C GLY A 73 16.13 -0.93 -10.22
N ARG A 74 17.39 -0.90 -9.83
CA ARG A 74 18.51 -1.42 -10.63
C ARG A 74 19.30 -2.47 -9.84
N PRO A 75 20.04 -3.38 -10.48
CA PRO A 75 20.90 -4.33 -9.77
C PRO A 75 21.91 -3.64 -8.84
N GLU A 76 22.48 -2.52 -9.28
CA GLU A 76 23.40 -1.68 -8.50
C GLU A 76 22.70 -0.85 -7.40
N GLY A 77 21.36 -0.85 -7.37
CA GLY A 77 20.56 0.00 -6.51
C GLY A 77 20.22 1.35 -7.16
N PHE A 78 18.99 1.81 -6.95
CA PHE A 78 18.54 3.13 -7.39
C PHE A 78 17.94 3.89 -6.21
N THR A 79 18.48 5.08 -5.92
CA THR A 79 18.11 5.87 -4.74
C THR A 79 16.85 6.69 -4.99
N PHE A 80 15.91 6.58 -4.06
CA PHE A 80 14.69 7.37 -3.97
C PHE A 80 14.66 8.08 -2.62
N GLN A 81 13.76 9.06 -2.51
CA GLN A 81 13.50 9.75 -1.26
C GLN A 81 12.17 9.27 -0.66
N LEU A 82 12.23 8.78 0.57
CA LEU A 82 11.06 8.44 1.37
C LEU A 82 10.70 9.65 2.25
N LEU A 83 9.49 10.18 2.09
CA LEU A 83 8.93 11.20 2.96
C LEU A 83 7.96 10.54 3.94
N VAL A 84 8.13 10.82 5.23
CA VAL A 84 7.18 10.45 6.28
C VAL A 84 6.76 11.71 7.02
N CYS A 85 5.45 11.93 7.14
CA CYS A 85 4.88 13.06 7.88
C CYS A 85 3.85 12.57 8.89
N LEU A 86 3.95 13.05 10.13
CA LEU A 86 3.00 12.79 11.20
C LEU A 86 2.10 14.02 11.38
N ASN A 87 0.80 13.84 11.22
CA ASN A 87 -0.16 14.93 11.34
C ASN A 87 -1.16 14.65 12.47
N PRO A 88 -1.68 15.71 13.14
CA PRO A 88 -2.79 15.55 14.07
C PRO A 88 -3.98 14.90 13.35
N TYR A 89 -4.51 13.83 13.94
CA TYR A 89 -5.65 13.10 13.38
C TYR A 89 -6.89 13.99 13.32
N LYS A 90 -7.45 14.14 12.12
CA LYS A 90 -8.74 14.82 11.90
C LYS A 90 -9.77 13.77 11.53
N THR A 91 -10.80 13.62 12.37
CA THR A 91 -11.88 12.67 12.09
C THR A 91 -12.59 13.03 10.78
N PRO A 92 -12.75 12.08 9.84
CA PRO A 92 -13.51 12.30 8.62
C PRO A 92 -14.94 12.79 8.90
N THR A 93 -15.45 13.70 8.08
CA THR A 93 -16.82 14.26 8.23
C THR A 93 -17.89 13.19 8.06
N VAL A 94 -17.65 12.19 7.21
CA VAL A 94 -18.51 11.00 7.07
C VAL A 94 -17.88 9.89 7.91
N GLN A 95 -18.23 9.84 9.19
CA GLN A 95 -17.94 8.65 10.00
C GLN A 95 -18.85 7.54 9.48
N THR A 96 -18.26 6.54 8.85
CA THR A 96 -19.04 5.34 8.57
C THR A 96 -19.26 4.65 9.90
N THR A 97 -20.51 4.56 10.32
CA THR A 97 -20.93 3.65 11.37
C THR A 97 -20.37 2.27 11.01
N GLN A 98 -19.41 1.80 11.81
CA GLN A 98 -18.97 0.41 11.75
C GLN A 98 -20.18 -0.44 12.08
N GLN A 99 -20.90 -0.90 11.06
CA GLN A 99 -21.85 -1.98 11.28
C GLN A 99 -21.02 -3.27 11.42
N PRO A 100 -21.21 -4.04 12.50
CA PRO A 100 -20.33 -5.15 12.87
C PRO A 100 -20.41 -6.36 11.92
N THR A 101 -21.18 -6.29 10.83
CA THR A 101 -21.50 -7.42 9.95
C THR A 101 -21.22 -7.15 8.47
N THR A 102 -20.69 -5.98 8.11
CA THR A 102 -20.39 -5.64 6.71
C THR A 102 -18.92 -5.29 6.59
N TYR A 103 -18.17 -6.14 5.88
CA TYR A 103 -16.84 -5.79 5.37
C TYR A 103 -16.94 -4.41 4.71
N TYR A 104 -16.29 -3.42 5.30
CA TYR A 104 -16.43 -2.03 4.86
C TYR A 104 -15.48 -1.77 3.70
N PHE A 105 -16.05 -1.58 2.50
CA PHE A 105 -15.30 -1.37 1.28
C PHE A 105 -15.01 0.12 1.08
N GLY A 106 -13.73 0.49 0.93
CA GLY A 106 -13.36 1.78 0.35
C GLY A 106 -13.89 1.85 -1.09
N ARG A 107 -14.95 2.62 -1.31
CA ARG A 107 -15.56 2.77 -2.63
C ARG A 107 -14.79 3.83 -3.41
N VAL A 108 -13.82 3.39 -4.19
CA VAL A 108 -13.13 4.23 -5.18
C VAL A 108 -14.17 4.97 -6.03
N GLY A 109 -14.02 6.28 -6.18
CA GLY A 109 -14.96 7.15 -6.91
C GLY A 109 -16.07 7.80 -6.08
N THR A 110 -16.15 7.54 -4.76
CA THR A 110 -17.13 8.23 -3.88
C THR A 110 -16.64 9.56 -3.31
N GLY A 111 -15.34 9.86 -3.42
CA GLY A 111 -14.74 11.05 -2.82
C GLY A 111 -14.72 11.06 -1.30
N MET A 112 -15.03 9.93 -0.65
CA MET A 112 -14.97 9.80 0.80
C MET A 112 -13.52 9.62 1.27
N ASN A 113 -13.12 10.36 2.30
CA ASN A 113 -11.86 10.15 3.00
C ASN A 113 -12.07 9.16 4.15
N TYR A 114 -11.28 8.09 4.19
CA TYR A 114 -11.47 7.00 5.16
C TYR A 114 -10.49 7.03 6.32
N VAL A 115 -9.30 7.62 6.11
CA VAL A 115 -8.25 7.66 7.14
C VAL A 115 -8.33 8.95 7.94
N ASP A 116 -8.39 10.10 7.29
CA ASP A 116 -8.43 11.41 7.94
C ASP A 116 -9.32 12.40 7.16
N ASN A 117 -9.38 13.66 7.58
CA ASN A 117 -10.13 14.71 6.89
C ASN A 117 -9.23 15.74 6.18
N TYR A 118 -8.03 15.34 5.75
CA TYR A 118 -7.16 16.17 4.92
C TYR A 118 -7.49 16.00 3.43
N ALA A 119 -6.89 16.85 2.59
CA ALA A 119 -6.99 16.70 1.14
C ALA A 119 -6.18 15.47 0.67
N PHE A 120 -6.61 14.84 -0.42
CA PHE A 120 -5.83 13.76 -1.04
C PHE A 120 -4.43 14.24 -1.42
N GLY A 121 -3.41 13.48 -1.03
CA GLY A 121 -2.01 13.83 -1.25
C GLY A 121 -1.43 14.87 -0.29
N PHE A 122 -2.17 15.32 0.73
CA PHE A 122 -1.63 16.20 1.77
C PHE A 122 -0.39 15.58 2.43
N PRO A 123 0.70 16.35 2.69
CA PRO A 123 0.85 17.80 2.48
C PRO A 123 1.35 18.21 1.08
N LEU A 124 1.57 17.25 0.18
CA LEU A 124 2.05 17.48 -1.19
C LEU A 124 0.92 17.80 -2.19
N ASP A 125 -0.27 18.14 -1.70
CA ASP A 125 -1.45 18.49 -2.50
C ASP A 125 -1.34 19.86 -3.20
N ARG A 126 -0.37 20.68 -2.76
CA ARG A 126 -0.22 22.09 -3.14
C ARG A 126 1.21 22.41 -3.55
N ILE A 127 1.37 23.48 -4.33
CA ILE A 127 2.71 24.06 -4.60
C ILE A 127 3.21 24.65 -3.29
N MET A 128 4.44 24.31 -2.92
CA MET A 128 5.09 24.75 -1.69
C MET A 128 6.49 25.27 -2.01
N GLU A 129 7.00 26.12 -1.13
CA GLU A 129 8.42 26.51 -1.12
C GLU A 129 9.29 25.32 -0.70
N ASP A 130 10.56 25.33 -1.11
CA ASP A 130 11.47 24.19 -0.96
C ASP A 130 11.69 23.78 0.51
N ASP A 131 11.54 24.71 1.45
CA ASP A 131 11.73 24.49 2.89
C ASP A 131 10.42 24.30 3.67
N ALA A 132 9.26 24.30 3.01
CA ALA A 132 7.96 24.23 3.66
C ALA A 132 7.75 22.95 4.50
N LEU A 133 8.47 21.87 4.17
CA LEU A 133 8.45 20.59 4.90
C LEU A 133 9.62 20.41 5.86
N ASN A 134 10.43 21.45 6.10
CA ASN A 134 11.46 21.47 7.13
C ASN A 134 10.83 21.70 8.51
N VAL A 135 9.99 20.74 8.93
CA VAL A 135 9.21 20.76 10.16
C VAL A 135 9.51 19.50 10.98
N PRO A 136 9.43 19.55 12.33
CA PRO A 136 9.90 18.45 13.19
C PRO A 136 9.09 17.15 13.05
N ASN A 137 7.89 17.23 12.47
CA ASN A 137 6.98 16.10 12.28
C ASN A 137 7.03 15.52 10.85
N CYS A 138 7.90 16.02 9.98
CA CYS A 138 8.18 15.44 8.67
C CYS A 138 9.66 15.07 8.55
N MET A 139 9.95 14.00 7.83
CA MET A 139 11.31 13.54 7.61
C MET A 139 11.46 12.99 6.20
N PHE A 140 12.50 13.48 5.50
CA PHE A 140 12.99 12.88 4.28
C PHE A 140 14.12 11.89 4.60
N LYS A 141 14.10 10.73 3.97
CA LYS A 141 15.13 9.70 4.11
C LYS A 141 15.45 9.10 2.76
N ASP A 142 16.73 9.08 2.40
CA ASP A 142 17.17 8.39 1.19
C ASP A 142 17.07 6.87 1.39
N VAL A 143 16.45 6.20 0.43
CA VAL A 143 16.23 4.76 0.40
C VAL A 143 16.70 4.21 -0.94
N THR A 144 17.26 3.01 -0.96
CA THR A 144 17.77 2.40 -2.20
C THR A 144 16.93 1.19 -2.57
N ILE A 145 16.43 1.17 -3.80
CA ILE A 145 15.63 0.07 -4.35
C ILE A 145 16.54 -0.76 -5.27
N TYR A 146 16.63 -2.05 -4.99
CA TYR A 146 17.40 -3.01 -5.76
C TYR A 146 16.47 -3.85 -6.61
N HIS A 147 16.86 -4.08 -7.87
CA HIS A 147 16.20 -5.06 -8.71
C HIS A 147 17.03 -6.34 -8.74
N LYS A 148 16.41 -7.48 -8.43
CA LYS A 148 17.03 -8.79 -8.57
C LYS A 148 16.52 -9.40 -9.87
N GLU A 149 17.42 -9.65 -10.80
CA GLU A 149 17.08 -10.40 -12.00
C GLU A 149 16.84 -11.87 -11.61
N ASP A 150 15.78 -12.46 -12.17
CA ASP A 150 15.57 -13.90 -12.04
C ASP A 150 16.68 -14.63 -12.80
N ILE A 151 17.49 -15.40 -12.07
CA ILE A 151 18.58 -16.26 -12.60
C ILE A 151 18.10 -17.23 -13.71
N ASN A 152 16.78 -17.41 -13.86
CA ASN A 152 16.19 -18.29 -14.88
C ASN A 152 15.68 -17.59 -16.15
N SER A 153 15.81 -16.26 -16.26
CA SER A 153 15.35 -15.51 -17.44
C SER A 153 16.40 -15.36 -18.55
N SER A 154 17.64 -15.82 -18.32
CA SER A 154 18.76 -15.73 -19.28
C SER A 154 19.56 -17.03 -19.49
N ALA A 155 19.13 -18.17 -18.94
CA ALA A 155 19.79 -19.47 -19.18
C ALA A 155 19.27 -20.17 -20.46
N SER A 156 19.29 -19.46 -21.58
CA SER A 156 19.23 -20.06 -22.92
C SER A 156 20.15 -19.26 -23.85
N GLY A 157 21.45 -19.44 -23.67
CA GLY A 157 22.46 -18.76 -24.48
C GLY A 157 23.88 -19.10 -24.07
N ASP A 158 24.42 -20.11 -24.76
CA ASP A 158 25.83 -20.39 -24.98
C ASP A 158 26.73 -20.89 -23.84
N ASN A 159 26.85 -22.22 -23.83
CA ASN A 159 28.14 -22.90 -23.68
C ASN A 159 29.13 -22.38 -24.74
N ALA A 160 30.25 -21.78 -24.34
CA ALA A 160 31.51 -21.87 -25.08
C ALA A 160 32.71 -21.33 -24.26
N VAL A 161 33.60 -22.28 -23.95
CA VAL A 161 35.06 -22.19 -23.67
C VAL A 161 35.51 -21.49 -22.39
#